data_AF-A0A0C1EHZ3-F1
#
_entry.id   AF-A0A0C1EHZ3-F1
#
_cell.length_a   1.000
_cell.length_b   1.000
_cell.length_c   1.000
_cell.angle_alpha   90.00
_cell.angle_beta   90.00
_cell.angle_gamma   90.00
#
_symmetry.space_group_name_H-M   'P 1'
#
loop_
_entity.id
_entity.type
_entity.pdbx_description
1 polymer ?
#
loop_
_entity_poly.entity_id
_entity_poly.type
_entity_poly.pdbx_seq_one_letter_code
_entity_poly.pdbx_strand_id
1 'polypeptide(L)'
;MRKQQEKVCIGIDLMGSDSSPEILFDAVLKAAELHPALSMLVFIPQESSEDFQKKIPSHMHVKCIAVQQEILMEDHPLEAIRRKPLSSLVQGIQYLKDKKIDAFVSAGNTGALIAAATLNIPLLPNIKRPALLITMPAEKGNVSIIDAGGNITCTAEHYVQFAQLGALFQKSIEKTTCP
;
A
#
# COMPACT_ATOMS: atom_id res chain seq x y z
N MET A 1 -2.17 -16.79 27.17
CA MET A 1 -3.36 -16.93 26.29
C MET A 1 -2.97 -16.41 24.91
N ARG A 2 -2.83 -17.29 23.91
CA ARG A 2 -2.57 -16.87 22.52
C ARG A 2 -3.82 -16.13 22.03
N LYS A 3 -3.73 -14.80 21.80
CA LYS A 3 -4.79 -14.07 21.08
C LYS A 3 -5.08 -14.84 19.79
N GLN A 4 -6.36 -15.07 19.49
CA GLN A 4 -6.76 -15.52 18.16
C GLN A 4 -6.04 -14.60 17.16
N GLN A 5 -5.20 -15.18 16.31
CA GLN A 5 -4.45 -14.42 15.32
C GLN A 5 -5.49 -13.85 14.36
N GLU A 6 -5.81 -12.57 14.51
CA GLU A 6 -6.67 -11.87 13.56
C GLU A 6 -6.06 -12.05 12.17
N LYS A 7 -6.89 -12.44 11.20
CA LYS A 7 -6.43 -12.62 9.82
C LYS A 7 -5.93 -11.26 9.33
N VAL A 8 -4.68 -11.22 8.88
CA VAL A 8 -4.08 -10.02 8.28
C VAL A 8 -4.97 -9.55 7.12
N CYS A 9 -5.39 -8.30 7.19
CA CYS A 9 -6.27 -7.68 6.21
C CYS A 9 -5.53 -6.64 5.37
N ILE A 10 -5.54 -6.81 4.05
CA ILE A 10 -4.85 -5.90 3.11
C ILE A 10 -5.91 -5.11 2.33
N GLY A 11 -5.80 -3.79 2.35
CA GLY A 11 -6.55 -2.91 1.45
C GLY A 11 -5.83 -2.77 0.11
N ILE A 12 -6.56 -2.85 -0.99
CA ILE A 12 -6.00 -2.82 -2.35
C ILE A 12 -6.78 -1.80 -3.18
N ASP A 13 -6.10 -0.80 -3.69
CA ASP A 13 -6.63 0.22 -4.59
C ASP A 13 -6.61 -0.28 -6.05
N LEU A 14 -7.80 -0.51 -6.64
CA LEU A 14 -7.90 -0.92 -8.04
C LEU A 14 -8.13 0.25 -9.01
N MET A 15 -8.35 1.46 -8.50
CA MET A 15 -8.58 2.64 -9.33
C MET A 15 -7.31 3.48 -9.53
N GLY A 16 -6.23 3.14 -8.83
CA GLY A 16 -4.97 3.87 -8.91
C GLY A 16 -4.12 3.56 -10.15
N SER A 17 -4.43 2.56 -10.98
CA SER A 17 -3.53 2.19 -12.08
C SER A 17 -3.94 2.75 -13.44
N ASP A 18 -2.96 2.90 -14.34
CA ASP A 18 -3.20 3.13 -15.78
C ASP A 18 -3.91 1.94 -16.47
N SER A 19 -3.98 0.80 -15.79
CA SER A 19 -4.70 -0.39 -16.22
C SER A 19 -6.16 -0.38 -15.75
N SER A 20 -7.02 -1.09 -16.46
CA SER A 20 -8.40 -1.31 -16.01
C SER A 20 -8.42 -1.99 -14.63
N PRO A 21 -9.35 -1.59 -13.72
CA PRO A 21 -9.55 -2.23 -12.42
C PRO A 21 -9.72 -3.76 -12.52
N GLU A 22 -10.24 -4.27 -13.64
CA GLU A 22 -10.43 -5.70 -13.89
C GLU A 22 -9.12 -6.49 -13.87
N ILE A 23 -8.03 -5.92 -14.43
CA ILE A 23 -6.72 -6.60 -14.48
C ILE A 23 -6.17 -6.77 -13.06
N LEU A 24 -6.27 -5.73 -12.25
CA LEU A 24 -5.84 -5.81 -10.85
C LEU A 24 -6.79 -6.71 -10.04
N PHE A 25 -8.08 -6.72 -10.34
CA PHE A 25 -9.04 -7.60 -9.67
C PHE A 25 -8.71 -9.09 -9.90
N ASP A 26 -8.34 -9.48 -11.13
CA ASP A 26 -7.88 -10.84 -11.42
C ASP A 26 -6.62 -11.20 -10.61
N ALA A 27 -5.70 -10.25 -10.42
CA ALA A 27 -4.52 -10.44 -9.58
C ALA A 27 -4.90 -10.61 -8.10
N VAL A 28 -5.90 -9.88 -7.61
CA VAL A 28 -6.45 -10.04 -6.25
C VAL A 28 -7.02 -11.45 -6.06
N LEU A 29 -7.81 -11.96 -7.01
CA LEU A 29 -8.38 -13.31 -6.91
C LEU A 29 -7.29 -14.39 -6.89
N LYS A 30 -6.27 -14.27 -7.74
CA LYS A 30 -5.09 -15.16 -7.73
C LYS A 30 -4.34 -15.09 -6.40
N ALA A 31 -4.14 -13.89 -5.86
CA ALA A 31 -3.48 -13.71 -4.57
C ALA A 31 -4.29 -14.31 -3.42
N ALA A 32 -5.62 -14.18 -3.45
CA ALA A 32 -6.52 -14.77 -2.46
C ALA A 32 -6.52 -16.31 -2.51
N GLU A 33 -6.39 -16.90 -3.70
CA GLU A 33 -6.24 -18.35 -3.87
C GLU A 33 -4.89 -18.86 -3.31
N LEU A 34 -3.79 -18.15 -3.60
CA LEU A 34 -2.46 -18.49 -3.08
C LEU A 34 -2.33 -18.28 -1.57
N HIS A 35 -3.11 -17.35 -1.02
CA HIS A 35 -3.03 -16.94 0.38
C HIS A 35 -4.40 -16.92 1.08
N PRO A 36 -5.03 -18.08 1.30
CA PRO A 36 -6.39 -18.17 1.89
C PRO A 36 -6.47 -17.70 3.36
N ALA A 37 -5.31 -17.48 4.01
CA ALA A 37 -5.22 -16.92 5.35
C ALA A 37 -5.41 -15.39 5.38
N LEU A 38 -5.23 -14.70 4.25
CA LEU A 38 -5.38 -13.25 4.16
C LEU A 38 -6.85 -12.86 3.95
N SER A 39 -7.22 -11.71 4.50
CA SER A 39 -8.44 -11.00 4.11
C SER A 39 -8.07 -9.82 3.22
N MET A 40 -8.89 -9.51 2.23
CA MET A 40 -8.62 -8.39 1.31
C MET A 40 -9.85 -7.48 1.20
N LEU A 41 -9.63 -6.17 1.33
CA LEU A 41 -10.61 -5.13 1.03
C LEU A 41 -10.18 -4.42 -0.24
N VAL A 42 -11.06 -4.41 -1.24
CA VAL A 42 -10.72 -4.01 -2.59
C VAL A 42 -11.51 -2.76 -2.94
N PHE A 43 -10.81 -1.63 -3.13
CA PHE A 43 -11.44 -0.34 -3.41
C PHE A 43 -11.68 -0.21 -4.92
N ILE A 44 -12.95 -0.08 -5.30
CA ILE A 44 -13.43 -0.19 -6.69
C ILE A 44 -14.45 0.90 -7.03
N PRO A 45 -14.70 1.15 -8.33
CA PRO A 45 -15.72 2.11 -8.74
C PRO A 45 -17.11 1.71 -8.21
N GLN A 46 -17.84 2.68 -7.66
CA GLN A 46 -19.18 2.44 -7.13
C GLN A 46 -20.13 1.81 -8.15
N GLU A 47 -20.03 2.24 -9.41
CA GLU A 47 -20.90 1.85 -10.52
C GLU A 47 -20.80 0.36 -10.87
N SER A 48 -19.62 -0.25 -10.69
CA SER A 48 -19.35 -1.65 -11.03
C SER A 48 -19.31 -2.56 -9.79
N SER A 49 -19.69 -2.04 -8.62
CA SER A 49 -19.43 -2.73 -7.35
C SER A 49 -20.11 -4.08 -7.20
N GLU A 50 -21.35 -4.20 -7.69
CA GLU A 50 -22.06 -5.48 -7.70
C GLU A 50 -21.42 -6.51 -8.61
N ASP A 51 -20.91 -6.09 -9.77
CA ASP A 51 -20.32 -6.99 -10.77
C ASP A 51 -19.01 -7.57 -10.27
N PHE A 52 -18.16 -6.74 -9.67
CA PHE A 52 -16.96 -7.21 -8.99
C PHE A 52 -17.32 -8.16 -7.84
N GLN A 53 -18.28 -7.80 -7.00
CA GLN A 53 -18.65 -8.61 -5.84
C GLN A 53 -19.19 -10.00 -6.23
N LYS A 54 -19.93 -10.12 -7.35
CA LYS A 54 -20.45 -11.40 -7.88
C LYS A 54 -19.34 -12.33 -8.40
N LYS A 55 -18.22 -11.78 -8.87
CA LYS A 55 -17.08 -12.55 -9.38
C LYS A 55 -16.25 -13.19 -8.26
N ILE A 56 -16.45 -12.79 -7.00
CA ILE A 56 -15.69 -13.33 -5.85
C ILE A 56 -16.24 -14.70 -5.45
N PRO A 57 -15.43 -15.77 -5.50
CA PRO A 57 -15.82 -17.07 -4.97
C PRO A 57 -16.14 -17.01 -3.47
N SER A 58 -17.21 -17.67 -3.04
CA SER A 58 -17.72 -17.60 -1.66
C SER A 58 -16.73 -18.07 -0.57
N HIS A 59 -15.73 -18.88 -0.94
CA HIS A 59 -14.71 -19.37 -0.03
C HIS A 59 -13.55 -18.36 0.17
N MET A 60 -13.46 -17.31 -0.65
CA MET A 60 -12.41 -16.30 -0.56
C MET A 60 -12.81 -15.20 0.42
N HIS A 61 -11.83 -14.69 1.19
CA HIS A 61 -12.03 -13.59 2.14
C HIS A 61 -11.78 -12.22 1.48
N VAL A 62 -12.45 -11.96 0.36
CA VAL A 62 -12.32 -10.72 -0.41
C VAL A 62 -13.66 -9.96 -0.34
N LYS A 63 -13.61 -8.65 -0.08
CA LYS A 63 -14.79 -7.77 -0.10
C LYS A 63 -14.50 -6.51 -0.90
N CYS A 64 -15.51 -6.07 -1.64
CA CYS A 64 -15.46 -4.84 -2.40
C CYS A 64 -15.89 -3.64 -1.56
N ILE A 65 -15.15 -2.53 -1.67
CA ILE A 65 -15.49 -1.23 -1.12
C ILE A 65 -15.72 -0.27 -2.28
N ALA A 66 -16.97 0.14 -2.46
CA ALA A 66 -17.34 1.11 -3.47
C ALA A 66 -16.79 2.51 -3.13
N VAL A 67 -16.13 3.15 -4.09
CA VAL A 67 -15.63 4.52 -3.97
C VAL A 67 -16.11 5.39 -5.13
N GLN A 68 -16.13 6.71 -4.92
CA GLN A 68 -16.75 7.67 -5.85
C GLN A 68 -15.74 8.46 -6.67
N GLN A 69 -14.47 8.42 -6.31
CA GLN A 69 -13.43 9.22 -6.95
C GLN A 69 -12.17 8.37 -7.14
N GLU A 70 -11.31 8.86 -8.02
CA GLU A 70 -9.95 8.36 -8.23
C GLU A 70 -8.98 9.52 -8.34
N ILE A 71 -7.74 9.28 -7.93
CA ILE A 71 -6.63 10.20 -8.16
C ILE A 71 -5.91 9.70 -9.41
N LEU A 72 -5.85 10.55 -10.43
CA LEU A 72 -5.22 10.26 -11.71
C LEU A 72 -3.70 10.45 -11.62
N MET A 73 -2.96 9.88 -12.57
CA MET A 73 -1.50 10.01 -12.61
C MET A 73 -1.05 11.45 -12.87
N GLU A 74 -1.81 12.22 -13.63
CA GLU A 74 -1.53 13.61 -13.98
C GLU A 74 -1.93 14.60 -12.87
N ASP A 75 -2.68 14.14 -11.87
CA ASP A 75 -3.11 15.01 -10.78
C ASP A 75 -1.91 15.48 -9.95
N HIS A 76 -1.91 16.76 -9.58
CA HIS A 76 -0.94 17.26 -8.62
C HIS A 76 -1.17 16.63 -7.23
N PRO A 77 -0.20 15.90 -6.66
CA PRO A 77 -0.41 15.03 -5.50
C PRO A 77 -1.14 15.67 -4.31
N LEU A 78 -0.65 16.82 -3.84
CA LEU A 78 -1.17 17.49 -2.64
C LEU A 78 -2.54 18.12 -2.86
N GLU A 79 -2.86 18.50 -4.11
CA GLU A 79 -4.18 19.05 -4.42
C GLU A 79 -5.21 17.95 -4.55
N ALA A 80 -4.83 16.84 -5.20
CA ALA A 80 -5.68 15.68 -5.43
C ALA A 80 -6.21 15.11 -4.12
N ILE A 81 -5.33 14.86 -3.14
CA ILE A 81 -5.73 14.30 -1.84
C ILE A 81 -6.71 15.20 -1.07
N ARG A 82 -6.65 16.53 -1.29
CA ARG A 82 -7.54 17.50 -0.64
C ARG A 82 -8.88 17.63 -1.37
N ARG A 83 -8.86 17.64 -2.71
CA ARG A 83 -10.05 17.81 -3.55
C ARG A 83 -10.82 16.52 -3.77
N LYS A 84 -10.17 15.36 -3.63
CA LYS A 84 -10.76 14.04 -3.86
C LYS A 84 -10.74 13.17 -2.59
N PRO A 85 -11.38 13.61 -1.49
CA PRO A 85 -11.35 12.89 -0.22
C PRO A 85 -12.05 11.52 -0.27
N LEU A 86 -12.93 11.31 -1.26
CA LEU A 86 -13.65 10.05 -1.48
C LEU A 86 -12.94 9.14 -2.49
N SER A 87 -11.68 9.43 -2.82
CA SER A 87 -10.89 8.59 -3.71
C SER A 87 -10.49 7.25 -3.08
N SER A 88 -10.33 6.21 -3.89
CA SER A 88 -9.84 4.89 -3.45
C SER A 88 -8.58 5.01 -2.59
N LEU A 89 -7.60 5.82 -3.03
CA LEU A 89 -6.35 6.06 -2.34
C LEU A 89 -6.56 6.71 -0.97
N VAL A 90 -7.32 7.80 -0.90
CA VAL A 90 -7.55 8.52 0.37
C VAL A 90 -8.38 7.68 1.34
N GLN A 91 -9.42 7.00 0.85
CA GLN A 91 -10.23 6.11 1.67
C GLN A 91 -9.43 4.91 2.17
N GLY A 92 -8.57 4.32 1.34
CA GLY A 92 -7.69 3.22 1.74
C GLY A 92 -6.72 3.62 2.86
N ILE A 93 -6.08 4.79 2.74
CA ILE A 93 -5.24 5.33 3.81
C ILE A 93 -6.04 5.61 5.08
N GLN A 94 -7.27 6.11 4.96
CA GLN A 94 -8.16 6.30 6.12
C GLN A 94 -8.53 4.97 6.79
N TYR A 95 -8.79 3.91 6.02
CA TYR A 95 -9.04 2.57 6.56
C TYR A 95 -7.82 2.02 7.30
N LEU A 96 -6.60 2.28 6.79
CA LEU A 96 -5.36 1.90 7.46
C LEU A 96 -5.19 2.66 8.78
N LYS A 97 -5.43 3.98 8.77
CA LYS A 97 -5.39 4.82 9.97
C LYS A 97 -6.39 4.37 11.04
N ASP A 98 -7.60 4.01 10.62
CA ASP A 98 -8.68 3.51 11.48
C ASP A 98 -8.51 2.04 11.88
N LYS A 99 -7.41 1.39 11.48
CA LYS A 99 -7.11 -0.02 11.76
C LYS A 99 -8.19 -0.99 11.26
N LYS A 100 -8.86 -0.64 10.16
CA LYS A 100 -9.78 -1.54 9.43
C LYS A 100 -9.04 -2.51 8.50
N ILE A 101 -7.80 -2.16 8.15
CA ILE A 101 -6.85 -2.95 7.40
C ILE A 101 -5.47 -2.81 8.06
N ASP A 102 -4.60 -3.79 7.86
CA ASP A 102 -3.24 -3.85 8.42
C ASP A 102 -2.19 -3.30 7.44
N ALA A 103 -2.48 -3.36 6.14
CA ALA A 103 -1.62 -2.85 5.08
C ALA A 103 -2.48 -2.28 3.95
N PHE A 104 -1.91 -1.35 3.17
CA PHE A 104 -2.55 -0.78 2.00
C PHE A 104 -1.60 -0.82 0.81
N VAL A 105 -2.10 -1.24 -0.35
CA VAL A 105 -1.36 -1.36 -1.60
C VAL A 105 -2.08 -0.56 -2.68
N SER A 106 -1.34 0.28 -3.40
CA SER A 106 -1.84 1.04 -4.54
C SER A 106 -0.76 1.11 -5.61
N ALA A 107 -1.17 0.90 -6.86
CA ALA A 107 -0.36 1.21 -8.04
C ALA A 107 -0.58 2.66 -8.53
N GLY A 108 -1.21 3.47 -7.67
CA GLY A 108 -1.55 4.89 -7.79
C GLY A 108 -0.40 5.85 -8.05
N ASN A 109 -0.80 7.11 -8.26
CA ASN A 109 0.09 8.25 -8.18
C ASN A 109 0.95 8.18 -6.91
N THR A 110 2.24 7.86 -7.09
CA THR A 110 3.17 7.58 -5.99
C THR A 110 3.32 8.78 -5.06
N GLY A 111 3.35 10.00 -5.63
CA GLY A 111 3.39 11.22 -4.85
C GLY A 111 2.15 11.39 -3.97
N ALA A 112 0.97 11.09 -4.50
CA ALA A 112 -0.28 11.16 -3.75
C ALA A 112 -0.33 10.11 -2.63
N LEU A 113 0.16 8.89 -2.89
CA LEU A 113 0.24 7.82 -1.90
C LEU A 113 1.18 8.19 -0.74
N ILE A 114 2.41 8.63 -1.06
CA ILE A 114 3.40 9.06 -0.05
C ILE A 114 2.86 10.25 0.74
N ALA A 115 2.27 11.25 0.07
CA ALA A 115 1.71 12.42 0.73
C ALA A 115 0.54 12.06 1.66
N ALA A 116 -0.42 11.26 1.17
CA ALA A 116 -1.57 10.83 1.96
C ALA A 116 -1.13 10.01 3.18
N ALA A 117 -0.20 9.07 3.00
CA ALA A 117 0.34 8.27 4.09
C ALA A 117 1.07 9.14 5.11
N THR A 118 1.96 10.04 4.68
CA THR A 118 2.73 10.91 5.57
C THR A 118 1.84 11.84 6.40
N LEU A 119 0.73 12.32 5.83
CA LEU A 119 -0.19 13.21 6.53
C LEU A 119 -1.14 12.50 7.50
N ASN A 120 -1.40 11.20 7.30
CA ASN A 120 -2.45 10.49 8.03
C ASN A 120 -1.96 9.37 8.94
N ILE A 121 -0.82 8.75 8.60
CA ILE A 121 -0.26 7.62 9.32
C ILE A 121 0.88 8.10 10.21
N PRO A 122 0.83 7.85 11.53
CA PRO A 122 1.90 8.25 12.43
C PRO A 122 3.18 7.47 12.13
N LEU A 123 4.32 8.15 12.25
CA LEU A 123 5.63 7.51 12.16
C LEU A 123 5.89 6.62 13.38
N LEU A 124 6.80 5.66 13.19
CA LEU A 124 7.34 4.89 14.30
C LEU A 124 8.07 5.81 15.29
N PRO A 125 8.10 5.47 16.60
CA PRO A 125 8.82 6.24 17.59
C PRO A 125 10.26 6.53 17.16
N ASN A 126 10.69 7.78 17.33
CA ASN A 126 12.02 8.31 16.98
C ASN A 126 12.33 8.38 15.49
N ILE A 127 11.48 7.86 14.58
CA ILE A 127 11.66 8.07 13.14
C ILE A 127 11.20 9.48 12.79
N LYS A 128 12.11 10.27 12.20
CA LYS A 128 11.84 11.69 11.90
C LYS A 128 11.11 11.88 10.58
N ARG A 129 11.22 10.92 9.66
CA ARG A 129 10.75 11.05 8.29
C ARG A 129 10.53 9.67 7.64
N PRO A 130 9.46 9.47 6.88
CA PRO A 130 9.31 8.26 6.07
C PRO A 130 10.28 8.30 4.88
N ALA A 131 10.58 7.14 4.29
CA ALA A 131 11.41 7.05 3.10
C ALA A 131 10.82 6.02 2.13
N LEU A 132 11.04 6.26 0.83
CA LEU A 132 10.64 5.33 -0.21
C LEU A 132 11.75 4.29 -0.37
N LEU A 133 11.43 3.03 -0.10
CA LEU A 133 12.33 1.91 -0.32
C LEU A 133 11.92 1.17 -1.59
N ILE A 134 12.90 0.91 -2.45
CA ILE A 134 12.74 0.02 -3.61
C ILE A 134 13.72 -1.14 -3.49
N THR A 135 13.31 -2.31 -3.98
CA THR A 135 14.18 -3.47 -4.11
C THR A 135 14.36 -3.78 -5.59
N MET A 136 15.62 -3.92 -6.02
CA MET A 136 15.99 -4.18 -7.41
C MET A 136 16.83 -5.46 -7.50
N PRO A 137 16.70 -6.24 -8.59
CA PRO A 137 17.60 -7.35 -8.84
C PRO A 137 19.02 -6.86 -9.15
N ALA A 138 20.02 -7.57 -8.66
CA ALA A 138 21.44 -7.38 -8.94
C ALA A 138 22.14 -8.73 -9.18
N GLU A 139 23.40 -8.71 -9.62
CA GLU A 139 24.16 -9.94 -9.93
C GLU A 139 24.23 -10.92 -8.75
N LYS A 140 24.29 -10.39 -7.52
CA LYS A 140 24.41 -11.17 -6.28
C LYS A 140 23.16 -11.05 -5.40
N GLY A 141 21.99 -11.26 -6.01
CA GLY A 141 20.70 -11.20 -5.31
C GLY A 141 20.07 -9.81 -5.38
N ASN A 142 19.22 -9.49 -4.41
CA ASN A 142 18.47 -8.23 -4.40
C ASN A 142 19.24 -7.13 -3.67
N VAL A 143 19.14 -5.90 -4.18
CA VAL A 143 19.64 -4.68 -3.52
C VAL A 143 18.45 -3.78 -3.17
N SER A 144 18.44 -3.25 -1.94
CA SER A 144 17.43 -2.28 -1.52
C SER A 144 18.01 -0.87 -1.52
N ILE A 145 17.27 0.08 -2.07
CA ILE A 145 17.66 1.50 -2.15
C ILE A 145 16.66 2.29 -1.31
N ILE A 146 17.19 3.11 -0.39
CA ILE A 146 16.42 4.00 0.50
C ILE A 146 17.25 5.27 0.72
N ASP A 147 16.75 6.49 0.46
CA ASP A 147 15.45 6.92 -0.03
C ASP A 147 15.43 7.08 -1.56
N ALA A 148 14.47 6.46 -2.25
CA ALA A 148 14.36 6.42 -3.71
C ALA A 148 13.48 7.54 -4.31
N GLY A 149 13.45 8.71 -3.66
CA GLY A 149 12.67 9.87 -4.11
C GLY A 149 11.42 10.15 -3.30
N GLY A 150 11.27 9.55 -2.12
CA GLY A 150 10.21 9.92 -1.17
C GLY A 150 10.43 11.30 -0.54
N ASN A 151 11.67 11.79 -0.51
CA ASN A 151 12.03 13.10 0.00
C ASN A 151 12.91 13.89 -0.97
N ILE A 152 12.66 15.21 -1.04
CA ILE A 152 13.45 16.14 -1.85
C ILE A 152 14.76 16.53 -1.14
N THR A 153 14.73 16.67 0.18
CA THR A 153 15.89 17.08 1.00
C THR A 153 16.00 16.24 2.26
N CYS A 154 17.22 15.80 2.57
CA CYS A 154 17.53 14.98 3.74
C CYS A 154 18.76 15.51 4.49
N THR A 155 18.72 15.43 5.81
CA THR A 155 19.88 15.73 6.67
C THR A 155 20.73 14.47 6.84
N ALA A 156 21.96 14.62 7.34
CA ALA A 156 22.81 13.47 7.68
C ALA A 156 22.11 12.51 8.66
N GLU A 157 21.36 13.04 9.62
CA GLU A 157 20.58 12.23 10.56
C GLU A 157 19.50 11.39 9.88
N HIS A 158 18.81 11.94 8.87
CA HIS A 158 17.84 11.15 8.10
C HIS A 158 18.51 9.97 7.39
N TYR A 159 19.67 10.18 6.77
CA TYR A 159 20.39 9.09 6.11
C TYR A 159 20.83 7.98 7.07
N VAL A 160 21.24 8.34 8.30
CA VAL A 160 21.53 7.34 9.34
C VAL A 160 20.28 6.52 9.68
N GLN A 161 19.13 7.17 9.85
CA GLN A 161 17.86 6.46 10.10
C GLN A 161 17.46 5.58 8.91
N PHE A 162 17.62 6.06 7.68
CA PHE A 162 17.28 5.30 6.48
C PHE A 162 18.18 4.08 6.32
N ALA A 163 19.48 4.18 6.61
CA ALA A 163 20.38 3.03 6.62
C ALA A 163 19.93 1.96 7.62
N GLN A 164 19.53 2.36 8.84
CA GLN A 164 19.01 1.46 9.86
C GLN A 164 17.70 0.79 9.42
N LEU A 165 16.76 1.56 8.85
CA LEU A 165 15.49 1.04 8.34
C LEU A 165 15.71 0.05 7.18
N GLY A 166 16.62 0.36 6.25
CA GLY A 166 16.98 -0.51 5.13
C GLY A 166 17.59 -1.83 5.59
N ALA A 167 18.54 -1.78 6.54
CA ALA A 167 19.14 -2.97 7.13
C ALA A 167 18.10 -3.86 7.84
N LEU A 168 17.17 -3.25 8.60
CA LEU A 168 16.08 -3.97 9.25
C LEU A 168 15.12 -4.59 8.23
N PHE A 169 14.80 -3.88 7.15
CA PHE A 169 13.96 -4.38 6.06
C PHE A 169 14.60 -5.62 5.40
N GLN A 170 15.86 -5.54 4.97
CA GLN A 170 16.55 -6.69 4.36
C GLN A 170 16.66 -7.88 5.31
N LYS A 171 16.94 -7.64 6.58
CA LYS A 171 16.98 -8.73 7.58
C LYS A 171 15.62 -9.40 7.77
N SER A 172 14.53 -8.62 7.72
CA SER A 172 13.17 -9.11 7.97
C SER A 172 12.55 -9.82 6.76
N ILE A 173 12.82 -9.32 5.55
CA ILE A 173 12.19 -9.80 4.32
C ILE A 173 13.13 -10.73 3.54
N GLU A 174 14.36 -10.30 3.26
CA GLU A 174 15.35 -11.05 2.47
C GLU A 174 16.13 -12.08 3.30
N LYS A 175 15.92 -12.10 4.63
CA LYS A 175 16.60 -12.98 5.60
C LYS A 175 18.13 -12.87 5.58
N THR A 176 18.66 -11.73 5.12
CA THR A 176 20.10 -11.45 5.13
C THR A 176 20.59 -11.29 6.57
N THR A 177 21.69 -11.96 6.91
CA THR A 177 22.22 -11.99 8.29
C THR A 177 23.03 -10.74 8.66
N CYS A 178 23.65 -10.07 7.68
CA CYS A 178 24.44 -8.85 7.85
C CYS A 178 24.35 -7.98 6.57
N PRO A 179 23.24 -7.26 6.39
CA PRO A 179 23.07 -6.30 5.29
C PRO A 179 23.85 -5.00 5.52
#